data_AF-W7E0J4-F1
#
_entry.id   AF-W7E0J4-F1
#
_cell.length_a   1.000
_cell.length_b   1.000
_cell.length_c   1.000
_cell.angle_alpha   90.00
_cell.angle_beta   90.00
_cell.angle_gamma   90.00
#
_symmetry.space_group_name_H-M   'P 1'
#
loop_
_entity.id
_entity.type
_entity.pdbx_description
1 polymer ?
#
loop_
_entity_poly.entity_id
_entity_poly.type
_entity_poly.pdbx_seq_one_letter_code
_entity_poly.pdbx_strand_id
1 'polypeptide(L)'
;RSWIKLCQTEHEGCLTPTSPQLPSRYLDVGLSDSDPVKLVISNGEHGEYACLSHCWGSSHPCTLTEETRAEYTKKIRKSNLTLVFSDAIKVCKKLGLRRLWIDSFCI
;
A
#
# COMPACT_ATOMS: atom_id res chain seq x y z
N ARG A 1 14.99 -10.33 -5.48
CA ARG A 1 13.78 -10.32 -6.33
C ARG A 1 13.62 -11.58 -7.19
N SER A 2 14.54 -12.55 -7.19
CA SER A 2 14.48 -13.71 -8.10
C SER A 2 13.24 -14.59 -7.92
N TRP A 3 12.76 -14.76 -6.69
CA TRP A 3 11.54 -15.51 -6.38
C TRP A 3 10.26 -14.87 -6.94
N ILE A 4 10.16 -13.53 -6.93
CA ILE A 4 8.98 -12.83 -7.47
C ILE A 4 8.95 -12.94 -8.99
N LYS A 5 10.13 -12.88 -9.63
CA LYS A 5 10.27 -13.05 -11.08
C LYS A 5 9.86 -14.47 -11.49
N LEU A 6 10.38 -15.48 -10.81
CA LEU A 6 10.02 -16.88 -11.04
C LEU A 6 8.50 -17.08 -10.92
N CYS A 7 7.88 -16.50 -9.90
CA CYS A 7 6.44 -16.55 -9.71
C CYS A 7 5.67 -15.91 -10.88
N GLN A 8 6.14 -14.77 -11.38
CA GLN A 8 5.53 -14.04 -12.49
C GLN A 8 5.76 -14.69 -13.86
N THR A 9 6.77 -15.54 -14.03
CA THR A 9 7.11 -16.14 -15.34
C THR A 9 6.77 -17.62 -15.45
N GLU A 10 6.87 -18.38 -14.35
CA GLU A 10 6.81 -19.86 -14.40
C GLU A 10 5.54 -20.45 -13.80
N HIS A 11 4.76 -19.71 -13.00
CA HIS A 11 3.57 -20.25 -12.34
C HIS A 11 2.30 -19.86 -13.11
N GLU A 12 1.63 -20.84 -13.73
CA GLU A 12 0.36 -20.64 -14.46
C GLU A 12 -0.72 -19.93 -13.63
N GLY A 13 -0.81 -20.21 -12.33
CA GLY A 13 -1.78 -19.55 -11.43
C GLY A 13 -1.40 -18.12 -11.02
N CYS A 14 -0.16 -17.68 -11.27
CA CYS A 14 0.34 -16.34 -10.94
C CYS A 14 0.57 -15.46 -12.19
N LEU A 15 0.50 -16.07 -13.38
CA LEU A 15 0.50 -15.42 -14.68
C LEU A 15 -0.84 -14.70 -14.91
N THR A 16 -1.10 -13.61 -14.19
CA THR A 16 -2.21 -12.70 -14.50
C THR A 16 -1.69 -11.52 -15.33
N PRO A 17 -1.97 -11.47 -16.65
CA PRO A 17 -1.50 -10.39 -17.52
C PRO A 17 -2.23 -9.05 -17.30
N THR A 18 -3.18 -9.00 -16.37
CA THR A 18 -4.02 -7.83 -16.14
C THR A 18 -3.55 -7.09 -14.90
N SER A 19 -3.25 -5.81 -15.06
CA SER A 19 -3.18 -4.88 -13.93
C SER A 19 -4.51 -4.98 -13.17
N PRO A 20 -4.53 -5.38 -11.88
CA PRO A 20 -5.77 -5.53 -11.15
C PRO A 20 -6.42 -4.16 -10.95
N GLN A 21 -7.75 -4.15 -10.81
CA GLN A 21 -8.45 -2.93 -10.39
C GLN A 21 -7.93 -2.51 -9.01
N LEU A 22 -7.57 -1.25 -8.87
CA LEU A 22 -7.11 -0.70 -7.62
C LEU A 22 -8.28 -0.62 -6.62
N PRO A 23 -8.01 -0.86 -5.33
CA PRO A 23 -9.00 -0.64 -4.29
C PRO A 23 -9.41 0.83 -4.25
N SER A 24 -10.63 1.12 -3.76
CA SER A 24 -11.18 2.49 -3.69
C SER A 24 -10.29 3.49 -2.97
N ARG A 25 -9.42 3.00 -2.07
CA ARG A 25 -8.37 3.77 -1.39
C ARG A 25 -7.07 2.97 -1.37
N TYR A 26 -5.94 3.64 -1.55
CA TYR A 26 -4.61 3.06 -1.36
C TYR A 26 -3.62 4.14 -0.93
N LEU A 27 -2.47 3.74 -0.38
CA LEU A 27 -1.35 4.63 -0.13
C LEU A 27 -0.43 4.69 -1.35
N ASP A 28 -0.18 5.90 -1.86
CA ASP A 28 0.93 6.17 -2.76
C ASP A 28 2.17 6.40 -1.90
N VAL A 29 3.09 5.44 -1.92
CA VAL A 29 4.30 5.44 -1.11
C VAL A 29 5.51 5.99 -1.86
N GLY A 30 5.35 6.30 -3.16
CA GLY A 30 6.45 6.67 -4.06
C GLY A 30 7.44 5.52 -4.30
N LEU A 31 8.55 5.83 -4.96
CA LEU A 31 9.64 4.88 -5.24
C LEU A 31 10.93 5.23 -4.50
N SER A 32 11.09 6.49 -4.10
CA SER A 32 12.27 7.01 -3.39
C SER A 32 11.95 7.25 -1.91
N ASP A 33 12.95 7.25 -1.02
CA ASP A 33 12.70 7.53 0.41
C ASP A 33 12.19 8.95 0.68
N SER A 34 12.58 9.89 -0.18
CA SER A 34 12.15 11.29 -0.17
C SER A 34 10.68 11.50 -0.56
N ASP A 35 10.05 10.52 -1.22
CA ASP A 35 8.69 10.65 -1.70
C ASP A 35 7.71 10.67 -0.51
N PRO A 36 6.78 11.65 -0.47
CA PRO A 36 5.77 11.70 0.58
C PRO A 36 4.79 10.53 0.41
N VAL A 37 4.43 9.92 1.54
CA VAL A 37 3.36 8.92 1.58
C VAL A 37 2.03 9.66 1.67
N LYS A 38 1.07 9.30 0.84
CA LYS A 38 -0.26 9.93 0.82
C LYS A 38 -1.35 8.90 0.54
N LEU A 39 -2.53 9.14 1.11
CA LEU A 39 -3.75 8.40 0.80
C LEU A 39 -4.31 8.90 -0.52
N VAL A 40 -4.61 7.98 -1.44
CA VAL A 40 -5.21 8.25 -2.75
C VAL A 40 -6.54 7.53 -2.82
N ILE A 41 -7.56 8.24 -3.31
CA ILE A 41 -8.86 7.67 -3.64
C ILE A 41 -8.80 7.25 -5.11
N SER A 42 -8.91 5.94 -5.37
CA SER A 42 -8.99 5.40 -6.73
C SER A 42 -10.36 5.68 -7.34
N ASN A 43 -10.40 5.95 -8.64
CA ASN A 43 -11.64 6.09 -9.40
C ASN A 43 -11.86 4.91 -10.39
N GLY A 44 -11.59 3.68 -9.95
CA GLY A 44 -11.68 2.48 -10.80
C GLY A 44 -10.46 2.26 -11.70
N GLU A 45 -9.34 2.87 -11.35
CA GLU A 45 -8.07 2.71 -12.07
C GLU A 45 -7.52 1.29 -11.89
N HIS A 46 -6.66 0.87 -12.83
CA HIS A 46 -5.96 -0.42 -12.75
C HIS A 46 -4.47 -0.21 -12.51
N GLY A 47 -3.85 -1.11 -11.74
CA GLY A 47 -2.42 -1.07 -11.54
C GLY A 47 -1.92 -2.03 -10.49
N GLU A 48 -0.61 -2.27 -10.51
CA GLU A 48 0.05 -3.07 -9.49
C GLU A 48 0.02 -2.36 -8.13
N TYR A 49 -0.32 -3.13 -7.10
CA TYR A 49 -0.30 -2.72 -5.70
C TYR A 49 0.06 -3.90 -4.80
N ALA A 50 0.58 -3.61 -3.62
CA ALA A 50 0.73 -4.60 -2.55
C ALA A 50 -0.41 -4.47 -1.55
N CYS A 51 -0.82 -5.58 -0.94
CA CYS A 51 -1.80 -5.61 0.14
C CYS A 51 -1.10 -6.00 1.45
N LEU A 52 -1.31 -5.20 2.49
CA LEU A 52 -0.97 -5.55 3.87
C LEU A 52 -2.28 -5.71 4.64
N SER A 53 -2.69 -6.97 4.82
CA SER A 53 -3.75 -7.37 5.73
C SER A 53 -3.10 -7.96 6.98
N HIS A 54 -3.33 -7.37 8.16
CA HIS A 54 -2.79 -7.93 9.40
C HIS A 54 -3.81 -7.81 10.53
N CYS A 55 -3.73 -8.74 11.49
CA CYS A 55 -4.53 -8.65 12.70
C CYS A 55 -3.96 -7.56 13.62
N TRP A 56 -4.76 -6.53 13.88
CA TRP A 56 -4.40 -5.37 14.72
C TRP A 56 -4.26 -5.69 16.21
N GLY A 57 -4.69 -6.88 16.64
CA GLY A 57 -4.83 -7.20 18.05
C GLY A 57 -5.87 -6.29 18.73
N SER A 58 -5.69 -6.01 20.01
CA SER A 58 -6.64 -5.21 20.82
C SER A 58 -6.49 -3.70 20.66
N SER A 59 -5.48 -3.23 19.90
CA SER A 59 -5.22 -1.81 19.68
C SER A 59 -5.47 -1.49 18.21
N HIS A 60 -6.33 -0.51 17.93
CA HIS A 60 -6.53 0.02 16.58
C HIS A 60 -5.62 1.25 16.43
N PRO A 61 -4.40 1.11 15.89
CA PRO A 61 -3.39 2.16 16.00
C PRO A 61 -3.67 3.38 15.11
N CYS A 62 -4.58 3.27 14.14
CA CYS A 62 -4.88 4.38 13.23
C CYS A 62 -6.31 4.27 12.69
N THR A 63 -7.30 4.71 13.47
CA THR A 63 -8.65 4.87 12.97
C THR A 63 -8.68 6.05 12.00
N LEU A 64 -9.02 5.79 10.73
CA LEU A 64 -9.21 6.84 9.73
C LEU A 64 -10.50 7.61 10.05
N THR A 65 -10.38 8.78 10.65
CA THR A 65 -11.48 9.76 10.79
C THR A 65 -11.58 10.63 9.54
N GLU A 66 -12.71 11.32 9.33
CA GLU A 66 -12.86 12.26 8.20
C GLU A 66 -11.80 13.37 8.22
N GLU A 67 -11.43 13.84 9.42
CA GLU A 67 -10.38 14.85 9.62
C GLU A 67 -9.00 14.30 9.24
N THR A 68 -8.63 13.13 9.75
CA THR A 68 -7.34 12.49 9.42
C THR A 68 -7.28 12.05 7.95
N ARG A 69 -8.41 11.73 7.32
CA ARG A 69 -8.49 11.45 5.88
C ARG A 69 -8.09 12.66 5.03
N ALA A 70 -8.58 13.85 5.37
CA ALA A 70 -8.22 15.08 4.65
C ALA A 70 -6.72 15.40 4.79
N GLU A 71 -6.15 15.15 5.97
CA GLU A 71 -4.71 15.30 6.20
C GLU A 71 -3.88 14.26 5.44
N TYR A 72 -4.28 13.00 5.49
CA TYR A 72 -3.56 11.88 4.88
C TYR A 72 -3.59 11.92 3.36
N THR A 73 -4.61 12.53 2.76
CA THR A 73 -4.66 12.79 1.32
C THR A 73 -3.56 13.78 0.88
N LYS A 74 -3.16 14.70 1.76
CA LYS A 74 -2.05 15.64 1.50
C LYS A 74 -0.71 14.98 1.77
N LYS A 75 -0.51 14.45 2.98
CA LYS A 75 0.72 13.77 3.41
C LYS A 75 0.50 13.06 4.74
N ILE A 76 0.92 11.80 4.81
CA ILE A 76 1.01 11.06 6.06
C ILE A 76 2.37 11.35 6.69
N ARG A 77 2.36 11.83 7.94
CA ARG A 77 3.60 12.04 8.71
C ARG A 77 4.18 10.68 9.08
N LYS A 78 5.50 10.50 8.93
CA LYS A 78 6.20 9.27 9.33
C LYS A 78 5.96 8.93 10.82
N SER A 79 5.73 9.93 11.68
CA SER A 79 5.38 9.77 13.09
C SER A 79 4.04 9.06 13.34
N ASN A 80 3.12 9.13 12.39
CA ASN A 80 1.80 8.51 12.51
C ASN A 80 1.79 7.07 11.98
N LEU A 81 2.91 6.61 11.41
CA LEU A 81 3.05 5.25 10.92
C LEU A 81 3.62 4.36 12.03
N THR A 82 2.95 3.24 12.27
CA THR A 82 3.51 2.17 13.11
C THR A 82 4.76 1.58 12.43
N LEU A 83 5.58 0.87 13.21
CA LEU A 83 6.78 0.19 12.68
C LEU A 83 6.41 -0.77 11.53
N VAL A 84 5.30 -1.50 11.67
CA VAL A 84 4.80 -2.43 10.64
C VAL A 84 4.51 -1.69 9.33
N PHE A 85 3.88 -0.51 9.39
CA PHE A 85 3.62 0.28 8.18
C PHE A 85 4.90 0.82 7.55
N SER A 86 5.84 1.30 8.39
CA SER A 86 7.13 1.78 7.90
C SER A 86 7.88 0.68 7.14
N ASP A 87 7.89 -0.53 7.69
CA ASP A 87 8.57 -1.66 7.06
C ASP A 87 7.85 -2.13 5.80
N ALA A 88 6.51 -2.16 5.80
CA ALA A 88 5.73 -2.46 4.60
C ALA A 88 6.01 -1.46 3.47
N ILE A 89 6.11 -0.17 3.77
CA ILE A 89 6.48 0.87 2.80
C ILE A 89 7.89 0.63 2.24
N LYS A 90 8.87 0.33 3.10
CA LYS A 90 10.24 0.02 2.67
C LYS A 90 10.27 -1.21 1.76
N VAL A 91 9.51 -2.26 2.09
CA VAL A 91 9.39 -3.47 1.27
C VAL A 91 8.78 -3.13 -0.09
N CYS A 92 7.69 -2.37 -0.14
CA CYS A 92 7.06 -1.93 -1.38
C CYS A 92 8.06 -1.18 -2.28
N LYS A 93 8.78 -0.20 -1.73
CA LYS A 93 9.84 0.54 -2.46
C LYS A 93 10.93 -0.39 -2.98
N LYS A 94 11.42 -1.32 -2.15
CA LYS A 94 12.42 -2.33 -2.56
C LYS A 94 11.90 -3.30 -3.62
N LEU A 95 10.59 -3.52 -3.69
CA LEU A 95 9.92 -4.29 -4.73
C LEU A 95 9.59 -3.47 -5.99
N GLY A 96 9.69 -2.14 -5.93
CA GLY A 96 9.34 -1.24 -7.03
C GLY A 96 7.84 -0.99 -7.14
N LEU A 97 7.09 -1.29 -6.08
CA LEU A 97 5.66 -1.06 -5.98
C LEU A 97 5.41 0.29 -5.34
N ARG A 98 4.73 1.17 -6.07
CA ARG A 98 4.36 2.51 -5.62
C ARG A 98 3.08 2.54 -4.79
N ARG A 99 2.21 1.54 -4.94
CA ARG A 99 0.87 1.50 -4.36
C ARG A 99 0.80 0.44 -3.28
N LEU A 100 0.32 0.81 -2.10
CA LEU A 100 0.16 -0.08 -0.95
C LEU A 100 -1.24 0.08 -0.37
N TRP A 101 -1.99 -1.01 -0.29
CA TRP A 101 -3.25 -1.07 0.43
C TRP A 101 -3.02 -1.59 1.85
N ILE A 102 -3.62 -0.94 2.83
CA ILE A 102 -3.55 -1.31 4.26
C ILE A 102 -4.95 -1.24 4.83
N ASP A 103 -5.39 -2.30 5.51
CA ASP A 103 -6.79 -2.44 5.89
C ASP A 103 -7.27 -1.34 6.88
N SER A 104 -6.46 -0.88 7.84
CA SER A 104 -6.83 0.26 8.73
C SER A 104 -7.02 1.59 8.00
N PHE A 105 -6.37 1.80 6.86
CA PHE A 105 -6.50 3.05 6.09
C PHE A 105 -7.56 2.93 4.99
N CYS A 106 -7.97 1.72 4.65
CA CYS A 106 -8.70 1.44 3.41
C CYS A 106 -10.00 0.62 3.59
N ILE A 107 -10.43 0.34 4.84
CA ILE A 107 -11.79 -0.12 5.20
C ILE A 107 -12.77 1.03 5.23
#